data_AF-A0A9P7HLF9-F1
#
_entry.id   AF-A0A9P7HLF9-F1
#
_cell.length_a   1.000
_cell.length_b   1.000
_cell.length_c   1.000
_cell.angle_alpha   90.00
_cell.angle_beta   90.00
_cell.angle_gamma   90.00
#
_symmetry.space_group_name_H-M   'P 1'
#
loop_
_entity.id
_entity.type
_entity.pdbx_description
1 polymer ?
#
loop_
_entity_poly.entity_id
_entity_poly.type
_entity_poly.pdbx_seq_one_letter_code
_entity_poly.pdbx_strand_id
1 'polypeptide(L)'
;MATNPSAPITDLINKVRDGSINLSDLTVENCPRLPLKNISPKKVERLYIQMVDEVFKTAGVDKVDAQVCFQKCVTRLIHGKPFSASTVGDFKGRKSARRYVEAAAKLHADTSESVCIPAPQLVSMIVLLTIRKVRIGIDRFLSQNPVFFQLFGRFNMSQWLSLAIKFYFRLQNDIFVIRNDESLGQPQLHKKTLMNKEVWVVSINMSVDMPCILPQHLVDHIKTLERPVNQDVTMSGLNDSHIAESSDSDSSDMVTLTVTTTLGEALQKAGDLLQKLWAPDVNQASLKPQLEGWLSELHIRVMPRAIKSDLIQWCDMYSKNWCGFIQSCANDERETWEFETLVPVDSELHTPATGGLNFLRNIARLGKKAMRLSGSNPGEAQRLMGRYRDGLKLFSLHYENDVQTENRLKRIEGEVARIATAVEQITASRHNSKADIEEVWSLCFQQLGNVPDCVRRLAGANLTPEEMQELEARQMV
;
A
#
# COMPACT_ATOMS: atom_id res chain seq x y z
N MET A 1 10.75 9.44 36.62
CA MET A 1 9.50 10.17 36.92
C MET A 1 8.32 9.34 36.42
N ALA A 2 7.50 8.82 37.31
CA ALA A 2 6.30 8.08 36.93
C ALA A 2 5.23 9.09 36.48
N THR A 3 4.92 9.11 35.19
CA THR A 3 3.80 9.89 34.66
C THR A 3 2.51 9.33 35.26
N ASN A 4 1.72 10.20 35.91
CA ASN A 4 0.40 9.83 36.39
C ASN A 4 -0.38 9.21 35.21
N PRO A 5 -0.98 8.01 35.37
CA PRO A 5 -1.79 7.42 34.32
C PRO A 5 -2.89 8.42 33.96
N SER A 6 -3.01 8.72 32.67
CA SER A 6 -4.04 9.62 32.17
C SER A 6 -5.41 9.15 32.69
N ALA A 7 -6.26 10.09 33.12
CA ALA A 7 -7.61 9.82 33.62
C ALA A 7 -8.42 8.75 32.82
N PRO A 8 -8.28 8.62 31.48
CA PRO A 8 -8.95 7.58 30.70
C PRO A 8 -8.61 6.13 31.08
N ILE A 9 -7.36 5.86 31.49
CA ILE A 9 -6.92 4.48 31.79
C ILE A 9 -7.52 4.00 33.11
N THR A 10 -7.63 4.88 34.10
CA THR A 10 -8.20 4.56 35.42
C THR A 10 -9.69 4.23 35.31
N ASP A 11 -10.44 5.00 34.51
CA ASP A 11 -11.85 4.74 34.20
C ASP A 11 -12.02 3.35 33.56
N LEU A 12 -11.20 3.02 32.56
CA LEU A 12 -11.24 1.72 31.91
C LEU A 12 -10.97 0.55 32.87
N ILE A 13 -9.98 0.69 33.77
CA ILE A 13 -9.70 -0.33 34.79
C ILE A 13 -10.92 -0.52 35.70
N ASN A 14 -11.60 0.56 36.09
CA ASN A 14 -12.80 0.50 36.90
C ASN A 14 -13.94 -0.22 36.15
N LYS A 15 -14.15 0.08 34.86
CA LYS A 15 -15.11 -0.61 33.99
C LYS A 15 -14.82 -2.11 33.84
N VAL A 16 -13.54 -2.50 33.80
CA VAL A 16 -13.18 -3.94 33.83
C VAL A 16 -13.48 -4.53 35.22
N ARG A 17 -13.26 -3.77 36.28
CA ARG A 17 -13.46 -4.21 37.67
C ARG A 17 -14.93 -4.26 38.10
N ASP A 18 -15.84 -3.51 37.50
CA ASP A 18 -17.27 -3.66 37.75
C ASP A 18 -17.94 -4.61 36.73
N GLY A 19 -17.29 -4.83 35.58
CA GLY A 19 -17.81 -5.67 34.49
C GLY A 19 -18.73 -4.94 33.52
N SER A 20 -18.77 -3.60 33.59
CA SER A 20 -19.56 -2.72 32.70
C SER A 20 -18.87 -2.42 31.36
N ILE A 21 -17.63 -2.88 31.18
CA ILE A 21 -16.84 -2.56 29.99
C ILE A 21 -17.48 -3.05 28.69
N ASN A 22 -17.52 -2.16 27.69
CA ASN A 22 -17.90 -2.52 26.33
C ASN A 22 -16.66 -2.94 25.53
N LEU A 23 -16.81 -3.86 24.58
CA LEU A 23 -15.73 -4.25 23.67
C LEU A 23 -15.21 -3.08 22.82
N SER A 24 -16.03 -2.06 22.55
CA SER A 24 -15.60 -0.82 21.88
C SER A 24 -14.58 0.00 22.69
N ASP A 25 -14.62 -0.10 24.02
CA ASP A 25 -13.64 0.56 24.90
C ASP A 25 -12.27 -0.15 24.85
N LEU A 26 -12.26 -1.37 24.32
CA LEU A 26 -11.09 -2.22 24.18
C LEU A 26 -10.46 -2.12 22.79
N THR A 27 -10.66 -1.05 22.03
CA THR A 27 -9.87 -0.81 20.81
C THR A 27 -8.45 -0.33 21.17
N VAL A 28 -7.50 -0.41 20.24
CA VAL A 28 -6.14 0.14 20.42
C VAL A 28 -6.17 1.67 20.52
N GLU A 29 -7.15 2.32 19.89
CA GLU A 29 -7.33 3.78 19.98
C GLU A 29 -7.72 4.20 21.39
N ASN A 30 -8.72 3.54 21.98
CA ASN A 30 -9.23 3.84 23.33
C ASN A 30 -8.33 3.26 24.43
N CYS A 31 -7.72 2.12 24.16
CA CYS A 31 -6.84 1.40 25.07
C CYS A 31 -5.64 0.80 24.31
N PRO A 32 -4.58 1.58 24.07
CA PRO A 32 -3.40 1.06 23.36
C PRO A 32 -2.79 -0.15 24.06
N ARG A 33 -2.73 -0.10 25.40
CA ARG A 33 -2.27 -1.20 26.25
C ARG A 33 -3.11 -1.26 27.52
N LEU A 34 -3.73 -2.40 27.80
CA LEU A 34 -4.45 -2.62 29.05
C LEU A 34 -3.42 -2.96 30.15
N PRO A 35 -3.34 -2.20 31.26
CA PRO A 35 -2.40 -2.48 32.33
C PRO A 35 -2.84 -3.70 33.16
N LEU A 36 -2.52 -4.89 32.66
CA LEU A 36 -2.95 -6.17 33.25
C LEU A 36 -2.49 -6.37 34.70
N LYS A 37 -1.45 -5.66 35.16
CA LYS A 37 -0.98 -5.73 36.55
C LYS A 37 -2.06 -5.32 37.58
N ASN A 38 -3.00 -4.48 37.17
CA ASN A 38 -4.04 -3.92 38.05
C ASN A 38 -5.38 -4.66 37.97
N ILE A 39 -5.44 -5.75 37.20
CA ILE A 39 -6.65 -6.50 36.88
C ILE A 39 -6.40 -7.98 37.18
N SER A 40 -7.28 -8.61 37.97
CA SER A 40 -7.12 -10.03 38.29
C SER A 40 -7.16 -10.90 37.01
N PRO A 41 -6.39 -12.00 36.94
CA PRO A 41 -6.39 -12.90 35.78
C PRO A 41 -7.78 -13.38 35.36
N LYS A 42 -8.65 -13.70 36.34
CA LYS A 42 -10.04 -14.13 36.09
C LYS A 42 -10.87 -13.07 35.37
N LYS A 43 -10.64 -11.78 35.61
CA LYS A 43 -11.35 -10.70 34.89
C LYS A 43 -10.83 -10.53 33.47
N VAL A 44 -9.52 -10.62 33.28
CA VAL A 44 -8.92 -10.61 31.93
C VAL A 44 -9.44 -11.79 31.10
N GLU A 45 -9.54 -12.98 31.71
CA GLU A 45 -10.14 -14.16 31.09
C GLU A 45 -11.60 -13.93 30.68
N ARG A 46 -12.42 -13.30 31.53
CA ARG A 46 -13.80 -12.93 31.17
C ARG A 46 -13.86 -12.01 29.94
N LEU A 47 -12.93 -11.05 29.83
CA LEU A 47 -12.86 -10.21 28.62
C LEU A 47 -12.54 -11.04 27.38
N TYR A 48 -11.63 -12.00 27.47
CA TYR A 48 -11.36 -12.91 26.35
C TYR A 48 -12.55 -13.80 26.01
N ILE A 49 -13.28 -14.29 27.01
CA ILE A 49 -14.54 -15.03 26.79
C ILE A 49 -15.53 -14.14 26.02
N GLN A 50 -15.72 -12.88 26.43
CA GLN A 50 -16.60 -11.93 25.74
C GLN A 50 -16.15 -11.66 24.29
N MET A 51 -14.84 -11.50 24.06
CA MET A 51 -14.31 -11.30 22.71
C MET A 51 -14.54 -12.50 21.79
N VAL A 52 -14.34 -13.72 22.29
CA VAL A 52 -14.60 -14.95 21.52
C VAL A 52 -16.10 -15.13 21.29
N ASP A 53 -16.93 -14.85 22.29
CA ASP A 53 -18.39 -14.89 22.17
C ASP A 53 -18.91 -13.96 21.08
N GLU A 54 -18.39 -12.74 21.00
CA GLU A 54 -18.74 -11.80 19.94
C GLU A 54 -18.38 -12.35 18.55
N VAL A 55 -17.19 -12.93 18.39
CA VAL A 55 -16.78 -13.53 17.11
C VAL A 55 -17.63 -14.75 16.73
N PHE A 56 -18.04 -15.58 17.70
CA PHE A 56 -18.93 -16.72 17.45
C PHE A 56 -20.33 -16.26 17.03
N LYS A 57 -20.86 -15.21 17.68
CA LYS A 57 -22.13 -14.58 17.30
C LYS A 57 -22.09 -14.03 15.87
N THR A 58 -21.03 -13.30 15.52
CA THR A 58 -20.82 -12.81 14.15
C THR A 58 -20.72 -13.94 13.14
N ALA A 59 -20.17 -15.09 13.53
CA ALA A 59 -20.11 -16.28 12.69
C ALA A 59 -21.42 -17.08 12.62
N GLY A 60 -22.47 -16.67 13.35
CA GLY A 60 -23.73 -17.39 13.43
C GLY A 60 -23.62 -18.77 14.09
N VAL A 61 -22.67 -18.96 15.00
CA VAL A 61 -22.44 -20.25 15.68
C VAL A 61 -22.73 -20.13 17.17
N ASP A 62 -23.58 -21.02 17.69
CA ASP A 62 -23.80 -21.13 19.13
C ASP A 62 -22.55 -21.71 19.82
N LYS A 63 -22.04 -20.99 20.83
CA LYS A 63 -20.92 -21.45 21.65
C LYS A 63 -21.22 -22.71 22.45
N VAL A 64 -22.49 -23.00 22.76
CA VAL A 64 -22.90 -24.21 23.48
C VAL A 64 -22.66 -25.43 22.60
N ASP A 65 -23.08 -25.37 21.34
CA ASP A 65 -22.87 -26.44 20.35
C ASP A 65 -21.38 -26.65 20.01
N ALA A 66 -20.59 -25.59 20.13
CA ALA A 66 -19.15 -25.59 19.82
C ALA A 66 -18.25 -25.38 21.06
N GLN A 67 -18.67 -25.85 22.24
CA GLN A 67 -18.03 -25.54 23.53
C GLN A 67 -16.52 -25.87 23.57
N VAL A 68 -16.11 -27.00 23.00
CA VAL A 68 -14.69 -27.41 22.97
C VAL A 68 -13.86 -26.43 22.12
N CYS A 69 -14.36 -26.04 20.94
CA CYS A 69 -13.71 -25.05 20.08
C CYS A 69 -13.65 -23.69 20.79
N PHE A 70 -14.76 -23.27 21.40
CA PHE A 70 -14.88 -22.01 22.12
C PHE A 70 -13.80 -21.88 23.20
N GLN A 71 -13.65 -22.89 24.06
CA GLN A 71 -12.64 -22.91 25.13
C GLN A 71 -11.21 -22.86 24.58
N LYS A 72 -10.96 -23.51 23.43
CA LYS A 72 -9.66 -23.49 22.76
C LYS A 72 -9.35 -22.11 22.17
N CYS A 73 -10.35 -21.41 21.62
CA CYS A 73 -10.22 -20.03 21.17
C CYS A 73 -9.91 -19.08 22.34
N VAL A 74 -10.60 -19.21 23.49
CA VAL A 74 -10.32 -18.41 24.70
C VAL A 74 -8.90 -18.66 25.21
N THR A 75 -8.53 -19.93 25.37
CA THR A 75 -7.17 -20.36 25.76
C THR A 75 -6.14 -19.73 24.82
N ARG A 76 -6.41 -19.71 23.51
CA ARG A 76 -5.51 -19.14 22.53
C ARG A 76 -5.31 -17.63 22.72
N LEU A 77 -6.36 -16.87 23.02
CA LEU A 77 -6.25 -15.45 23.32
C LEU A 77 -5.47 -15.18 24.61
N ILE A 78 -5.68 -15.97 25.66
CA ILE A 78 -4.93 -15.86 26.93
C ILE A 78 -3.41 -15.94 26.67
N HIS A 79 -2.99 -16.92 25.86
CA HIS A 79 -1.57 -17.09 25.50
C HIS A 79 -1.08 -16.00 24.54
N GLY A 80 -1.93 -15.56 23.60
CA GLY A 80 -1.60 -14.54 22.61
C GLY A 80 -1.47 -13.13 23.18
N LYS A 81 -2.13 -12.84 24.31
CA LYS A 81 -2.12 -11.54 25.03
C LYS A 81 -2.45 -10.35 24.10
N PRO A 82 -3.62 -10.32 23.44
CA PRO A 82 -3.96 -9.28 22.47
C PRO A 82 -4.03 -7.86 23.08
N PHE A 83 -4.27 -7.73 24.38
CA PHE A 83 -4.24 -6.43 25.08
C PHE A 83 -2.85 -5.79 25.19
N SER A 84 -1.79 -6.54 24.91
CA SER A 84 -0.42 -6.00 24.86
C SER A 84 -0.02 -5.56 23.45
N ALA A 85 -0.86 -5.83 22.44
CA ALA A 85 -0.56 -5.56 21.04
C ALA A 85 -1.18 -4.24 20.58
N SER A 86 -0.33 -3.37 20.03
CA SER A 86 -0.72 -2.15 19.30
C SER A 86 -0.79 -2.39 17.79
N THR A 87 0.04 -3.31 17.30
CA THR A 87 0.07 -3.75 15.90
C THR A 87 -0.11 -5.26 15.80
N VAL A 88 -0.44 -5.78 14.61
CA VAL A 88 -0.41 -7.23 14.35
C VAL A 88 0.98 -7.82 14.65
N GLY A 89 2.04 -7.05 14.40
CA GLY A 89 3.42 -7.41 14.72
C GLY A 89 3.68 -7.58 16.21
N ASP A 90 2.99 -6.86 17.09
CA ASP A 90 3.22 -6.95 18.55
C ASP A 90 2.51 -8.14 19.20
N PHE A 91 1.61 -8.79 18.47
CA PHE A 91 0.82 -9.90 18.99
C PHE A 91 1.69 -11.14 19.21
N LYS A 92 1.75 -11.64 20.46
CA LYS A 92 2.58 -12.81 20.79
C LYS A 92 2.11 -14.08 20.10
N GLY A 93 0.80 -14.19 19.83
CA GLY A 93 0.24 -15.31 19.07
C GLY A 93 0.59 -15.30 17.58
N ARG A 94 1.23 -14.23 17.06
CA ARG A 94 1.53 -14.07 15.62
C ARG A 94 2.39 -15.20 15.07
N LYS A 95 3.41 -15.67 15.83
CA LYS A 95 4.37 -16.65 15.33
C LYS A 95 3.66 -17.95 14.93
N SER A 96 2.72 -18.38 15.77
CA SER A 96 1.95 -19.59 15.46
C SER A 96 0.85 -19.33 14.44
N ALA A 97 0.20 -18.16 14.40
CA ALA A 97 -0.73 -17.84 13.31
C ALA A 97 -0.02 -17.81 11.94
N ARG A 98 1.15 -17.17 11.88
CA ARG A 98 2.02 -17.10 10.69
C ARG A 98 2.35 -18.48 10.13
N ARG A 99 2.74 -19.44 10.98
CA ARG A 99 3.00 -20.82 10.56
C ARG A 99 1.79 -21.45 9.83
N TYR A 100 0.58 -21.24 10.34
CA TYR A 100 -0.63 -21.76 9.69
C TYR A 100 -0.98 -21.03 8.41
N VAL A 101 -0.76 -19.71 8.36
CA VAL A 101 -0.96 -18.88 7.17
C VAL A 101 0.01 -19.29 6.06
N GLU A 102 1.29 -19.51 6.37
CA GLU A 102 2.29 -20.01 5.42
C GLU A 102 1.93 -21.42 4.91
N ALA A 103 1.52 -22.32 5.81
CA ALA A 103 1.10 -23.67 5.43
C ALA A 103 -0.18 -23.67 4.57
N ALA A 104 -1.15 -22.82 4.90
CA ALA A 104 -2.37 -22.65 4.13
C ALA A 104 -2.08 -22.07 2.74
N ALA A 105 -1.18 -21.10 2.62
CA ALA A 105 -0.81 -20.54 1.33
C ALA A 105 -0.07 -21.53 0.44
N LYS A 106 0.81 -22.34 1.02
CA LYS A 106 1.43 -23.45 0.29
C LYS A 106 0.36 -24.42 -0.21
N LEU A 107 -0.57 -24.83 0.66
CA LEU A 107 -1.67 -25.70 0.28
C LEU A 107 -2.57 -25.08 -0.80
N HIS A 108 -2.81 -23.77 -0.74
CA HIS A 108 -3.54 -23.03 -1.78
C HIS A 108 -2.77 -23.04 -3.11
N ALA A 109 -1.46 -22.75 -3.09
CA ALA A 109 -0.64 -22.80 -4.30
C ALA A 109 -0.62 -24.20 -4.93
N ASP A 110 -0.55 -25.25 -4.11
CA ASP A 110 -0.50 -26.64 -4.56
C ASP A 110 -1.86 -27.13 -5.14
N THR A 111 -2.98 -26.56 -4.69
CA THR A 111 -4.34 -27.06 -5.02
C THR A 111 -5.17 -26.11 -5.86
N SER A 112 -4.83 -24.82 -5.88
CA SER A 112 -5.66 -23.72 -6.39
C SER A 112 -7.06 -23.64 -5.74
N GLU A 113 -7.32 -24.37 -4.66
CA GLU A 113 -8.60 -24.38 -3.95
C GLU A 113 -8.59 -23.41 -2.76
N SER A 114 -9.77 -22.97 -2.32
CA SER A 114 -9.86 -22.14 -1.11
C SER A 114 -9.34 -22.90 0.10
N VAL A 115 -8.65 -22.20 1.01
CA VAL A 115 -8.05 -22.81 2.20
C VAL A 115 -8.48 -22.07 3.46
N CYS A 116 -8.48 -22.79 4.58
CA CYS A 116 -8.73 -22.19 5.88
C CYS A 116 -7.77 -22.74 6.94
N ILE A 117 -7.34 -21.85 7.84
CA ILE A 117 -6.57 -22.21 9.03
C ILE A 117 -7.50 -22.65 10.16
N PRO A 118 -6.99 -23.27 11.24
CA PRO A 118 -7.85 -23.75 12.31
C PRO A 118 -8.51 -22.60 13.08
N ALA A 119 -9.71 -22.86 13.62
CA ALA A 119 -10.55 -21.85 14.24
C ALA A 119 -9.86 -21.03 15.35
N PRO A 120 -9.09 -21.60 16.30
CA PRO A 120 -8.45 -20.81 17.34
C PRO A 120 -7.49 -19.73 16.81
N GLN A 121 -6.79 -20.02 15.71
CA GLN A 121 -5.88 -19.09 15.06
C GLN A 121 -6.66 -18.03 14.31
N LEU A 122 -7.70 -18.43 13.57
CA LEU A 122 -8.54 -17.51 12.81
C LEU A 122 -9.28 -16.53 13.74
N VAL A 123 -9.90 -17.02 14.82
CA VAL A 123 -10.53 -16.19 15.86
C VAL A 123 -9.53 -15.22 16.47
N SER A 124 -8.31 -15.67 16.77
CA SER A 124 -7.31 -14.76 17.35
C SER A 124 -6.94 -13.59 16.43
N MET A 125 -6.89 -13.83 15.11
CA MET A 125 -6.66 -12.78 14.12
C MET A 125 -7.88 -11.87 13.96
N ILE A 126 -9.10 -12.43 13.92
CA ILE A 126 -10.33 -11.65 13.82
C ILE A 126 -10.49 -10.74 15.03
N VAL A 127 -10.26 -11.23 16.25
CA VAL A 127 -10.31 -10.42 17.49
C VAL A 127 -9.34 -9.25 17.42
N LEU A 128 -8.11 -9.48 16.92
CA LEU A 128 -7.13 -8.41 16.77
C LEU A 128 -7.59 -7.34 15.79
N LEU A 129 -8.11 -7.75 14.65
CA LEU A 129 -8.46 -6.86 13.56
C LEU A 129 -9.79 -6.12 13.78
N THR A 130 -10.78 -6.77 14.40
CA THR A 130 -12.15 -6.24 14.51
C THR A 130 -12.45 -5.63 15.88
N ILE A 131 -12.07 -6.30 16.97
CA ILE A 131 -12.37 -5.85 18.33
C ILE A 131 -11.25 -4.94 18.83
N ARG A 132 -10.00 -5.42 18.82
CA ARG A 132 -8.85 -4.61 19.22
C ARG A 132 -8.54 -3.53 18.19
N LYS A 133 -8.94 -3.69 16.93
CA LYS A 133 -8.60 -2.78 15.82
C LYS A 133 -7.10 -2.45 15.81
N VAL A 134 -6.26 -3.47 15.97
CA VAL A 134 -4.80 -3.26 15.96
C VAL A 134 -4.37 -2.72 14.61
N ARG A 135 -3.36 -1.85 14.63
CA ARG A 135 -2.81 -1.32 13.39
C ARG A 135 -2.14 -2.45 12.60
N ILE A 136 -2.41 -2.51 11.32
CA ILE A 136 -1.68 -3.37 10.39
C ILE A 136 -0.42 -2.59 10.02
N GLY A 137 0.71 -2.90 10.67
CA GLY A 137 1.94 -2.12 10.54
C GLY A 137 2.41 -2.04 9.08
N ILE A 138 2.66 -0.83 8.59
CA ILE A 138 2.73 -0.50 7.15
C ILE A 138 4.08 -0.86 6.52
N ASP A 139 5.17 -0.99 7.29
CA ASP A 139 6.49 -1.19 6.65
C ASP A 139 7.10 -2.57 6.90
N ARG A 140 7.48 -2.86 8.14
CA ARG A 140 8.20 -4.12 8.45
C ARG A 140 7.30 -5.35 8.44
N PHE A 141 6.03 -5.21 8.81
CA PHE A 141 5.11 -6.35 8.83
C PHE A 141 4.63 -6.71 7.42
N LEU A 142 4.36 -5.69 6.57
CA LEU A 142 3.96 -5.92 5.17
C LEU A 142 5.03 -6.69 4.40
N SER A 143 6.29 -6.24 4.47
CA SER A 143 7.40 -6.87 3.74
C SER A 143 7.66 -8.31 4.20
N GLN A 144 7.43 -8.61 5.48
CA GLN A 144 7.72 -9.93 6.04
C GLN A 144 6.56 -10.93 5.91
N ASN A 145 5.35 -10.50 5.55
CA ASN A 145 4.17 -11.37 5.57
C ASN A 145 3.23 -11.15 4.36
N PRO A 146 3.71 -11.12 3.11
CA PRO A 146 2.86 -10.91 1.92
C PRO A 146 1.72 -11.93 1.84
N VAL A 147 2.02 -13.17 2.24
CA VAL A 147 1.09 -14.30 2.29
C VAL A 147 -0.13 -14.04 3.20
N PHE A 148 0.06 -13.28 4.29
CA PHE A 148 -1.03 -12.94 5.19
C PHE A 148 -2.07 -12.05 4.49
N PHE A 149 -1.61 -11.04 3.74
CA PHE A 149 -2.47 -10.11 3.00
C PHE A 149 -3.23 -10.81 1.88
N GLN A 150 -2.57 -11.74 1.20
CA GLN A 150 -3.20 -12.54 0.16
C GLN A 150 -4.35 -13.39 0.74
N LEU A 151 -4.13 -14.08 1.85
CA LEU A 151 -5.15 -14.96 2.45
C LEU A 151 -6.30 -14.20 3.12
N PHE A 152 -6.02 -13.14 3.87
CA PHE A 152 -7.05 -12.37 4.57
C PHE A 152 -7.73 -11.32 3.70
N GLY A 153 -7.01 -10.74 2.74
CA GLY A 153 -7.52 -9.73 1.81
C GLY A 153 -8.13 -10.37 0.58
N ARG A 154 -7.30 -10.92 -0.31
CA ARG A 154 -7.73 -11.44 -1.62
C ARG A 154 -8.63 -12.68 -1.49
N PHE A 155 -8.25 -13.66 -0.67
CA PHE A 155 -9.01 -14.90 -0.52
C PHE A 155 -10.07 -14.86 0.58
N ASN A 156 -10.16 -13.73 1.31
CA ASN A 156 -11.08 -13.52 2.42
C ASN A 156 -11.25 -14.75 3.33
N MET A 157 -10.13 -15.33 3.79
CA MET A 157 -10.14 -16.55 4.60
C MET A 157 -11.07 -16.49 5.82
N SER A 158 -11.35 -15.28 6.33
CA SER A 158 -12.24 -15.07 7.47
C SER A 158 -13.67 -15.59 7.28
N GLN A 159 -14.17 -15.61 6.04
CA GLN A 159 -15.53 -16.10 5.72
C GLN A 159 -15.74 -17.58 6.06
N TRP A 160 -14.64 -18.33 6.21
CA TRP A 160 -14.67 -19.77 6.48
C TRP A 160 -14.69 -20.12 7.97
N LEU A 161 -14.78 -19.11 8.85
CA LEU A 161 -14.74 -19.32 10.29
C LEU A 161 -15.86 -20.25 10.78
N SER A 162 -17.08 -20.11 10.28
CA SER A 162 -18.22 -20.96 10.69
C SER A 162 -17.94 -22.45 10.44
N LEU A 163 -17.33 -22.79 9.30
CA LEU A 163 -16.91 -24.15 8.96
C LEU A 163 -15.76 -24.63 9.86
N ALA A 164 -14.77 -23.77 10.10
CA ALA A 164 -13.65 -24.09 10.97
C ALA A 164 -14.11 -24.40 12.41
N ILE A 165 -15.13 -23.68 12.91
CA ILE A 165 -15.75 -23.96 14.21
C ILE A 165 -16.56 -25.26 14.15
N LYS A 166 -17.45 -25.41 13.16
CA LYS A 166 -18.34 -26.58 13.00
C LYS A 166 -17.56 -27.89 12.96
N PHE A 167 -16.44 -27.92 12.25
CA PHE A 167 -15.63 -29.13 12.07
C PHE A 167 -14.43 -29.23 13.02
N TYR A 168 -14.31 -28.32 14.01
CA TYR A 168 -13.16 -28.26 14.92
C TYR A 168 -12.85 -29.58 15.63
N PHE A 169 -13.87 -30.35 16.05
CA PHE A 169 -13.65 -31.61 16.76
C PHE A 169 -12.83 -32.62 15.94
N ARG A 170 -12.99 -32.61 14.61
CA ARG A 170 -12.27 -33.51 13.69
C ARG A 170 -10.99 -32.88 13.15
N LEU A 171 -11.04 -31.59 12.79
CA LEU A 171 -9.91 -30.85 12.23
C LEU A 171 -8.83 -30.52 13.27
N GLN A 172 -9.24 -30.25 14.51
CA GLN A 172 -8.41 -29.77 15.60
C GLN A 172 -7.52 -28.58 15.21
N ASN A 173 -6.25 -28.85 14.89
CA ASN A 173 -5.25 -27.85 14.54
C ASN A 173 -4.76 -28.01 13.09
N ASP A 174 -5.47 -28.76 12.26
CA ASP A 174 -5.11 -28.96 10.85
C ASP A 174 -5.66 -27.83 9.97
N ILE A 175 -4.89 -27.47 8.94
CA ILE A 175 -5.39 -26.67 7.82
C ILE A 175 -6.26 -27.55 6.92
N PHE A 176 -7.21 -26.94 6.22
CA PHE A 176 -8.11 -27.68 5.33
C PHE A 176 -8.43 -26.90 4.06
N VAL A 177 -8.82 -27.65 3.03
CA VAL A 177 -9.26 -27.14 1.74
C VAL A 177 -10.79 -27.02 1.74
N ILE A 178 -11.30 -26.04 1.04
CA ILE A 178 -12.72 -25.78 0.85
C ILE A 178 -13.04 -25.94 -0.63
N ARG A 179 -13.96 -26.86 -0.92
CA ARG A 179 -14.39 -27.19 -2.28
C ARG A 179 -15.86 -26.85 -2.45
N ASN A 180 -16.19 -26.21 -3.57
CA ASN A 180 -17.59 -26.03 -3.96
C ASN A 180 -18.16 -27.35 -4.48
N ASP A 181 -19.29 -27.77 -3.96
CA ASP A 181 -20.09 -28.90 -4.39
C ASP A 181 -21.56 -28.51 -4.31
N GLU A 182 -22.10 -28.08 -5.45
CA GLU A 182 -23.47 -27.56 -5.58
C GLU A 182 -24.54 -28.61 -5.28
N SER A 183 -24.17 -29.90 -5.33
CA SER A 183 -25.08 -31.01 -5.06
C SER A 183 -25.33 -31.23 -3.57
N LEU A 184 -24.51 -30.63 -2.70
CA LEU A 184 -24.62 -30.83 -1.25
C LEU A 184 -25.69 -29.94 -0.63
N GLY A 185 -26.60 -30.55 0.12
CA GLY A 185 -27.53 -29.83 1.00
C GLY A 185 -26.87 -29.33 2.30
N GLN A 186 -25.77 -29.94 2.74
CA GLN A 186 -25.04 -29.54 3.94
C GLN A 186 -23.52 -29.72 3.78
N PRO A 187 -22.69 -28.92 4.46
CA PRO A 187 -21.24 -29.10 4.47
C PRO A 187 -20.80 -30.50 4.90
N GLN A 188 -19.84 -31.09 4.17
CA GLN A 188 -19.29 -32.41 4.48
C GLN A 188 -17.77 -32.35 4.62
N LEU A 189 -17.24 -33.03 5.64
CA LEU A 189 -15.81 -33.16 5.89
C LEU A 189 -15.33 -34.56 5.53
N HIS A 190 -14.31 -34.66 4.68
CA HIS A 190 -13.65 -35.91 4.33
C HIS A 190 -12.14 -35.71 4.16
N LYS A 191 -11.38 -36.80 4.15
CA LYS A 191 -9.95 -36.78 3.80
C LYS A 191 -9.78 -37.08 2.32
N LYS A 192 -8.83 -36.41 1.69
CA LYS A 192 -8.41 -36.68 0.31
C LYS A 192 -6.88 -36.66 0.24
N THR A 193 -6.30 -37.60 -0.49
CA THR A 193 -4.86 -37.58 -0.78
C THR A 193 -4.61 -36.58 -1.90
N LEU A 194 -3.87 -35.51 -1.60
CA LEU A 194 -3.42 -34.48 -2.54
C LEU A 194 -1.89 -34.42 -2.47
N MET A 195 -1.21 -34.57 -3.61
CA MET A 195 0.27 -34.54 -3.69
C MET A 195 0.95 -35.47 -2.67
N ASN A 196 0.48 -36.72 -2.56
CA ASN A 196 0.94 -37.74 -1.60
C ASN A 196 0.78 -37.36 -0.11
N LYS A 197 -0.07 -36.38 0.22
CA LYS A 197 -0.42 -36.01 1.59
C LYS A 197 -1.91 -36.13 1.80
N GLU A 198 -2.32 -36.73 2.91
CA GLU A 198 -3.72 -36.64 3.33
C GLU A 198 -4.03 -35.22 3.77
N VAL A 199 -5.03 -34.61 3.16
CA VAL A 199 -5.53 -33.28 3.50
C VAL A 199 -7.03 -33.36 3.78
N TRP A 200 -7.48 -32.60 4.78
CA TRP A 200 -8.89 -32.44 5.05
C TRP A 200 -9.54 -31.55 3.98
N VAL A 201 -10.66 -32.00 3.44
CA VAL A 201 -11.47 -31.27 2.47
C VAL A 201 -12.86 -31.07 3.07
N VAL A 202 -13.31 -29.83 3.10
CA VAL A 202 -14.68 -29.46 3.44
C VAL A 202 -15.39 -29.10 2.14
N SER A 203 -16.28 -29.97 1.68
CA SER A 203 -17.16 -29.67 0.56
C SER A 203 -18.37 -28.89 1.05
N ILE A 204 -18.70 -27.81 0.37
CA ILE A 204 -19.85 -26.94 0.68
C ILE A 204 -20.57 -26.54 -0.59
N ASN A 205 -21.85 -26.22 -0.49
CA ASN A 205 -22.55 -25.51 -1.54
C ASN A 205 -22.36 -24.00 -1.34
N MET A 206 -21.60 -23.34 -2.22
CA MET A 206 -21.31 -21.90 -2.12
C MET A 206 -22.52 -20.99 -2.41
N SER A 207 -23.66 -21.55 -2.84
CA SER A 207 -24.91 -20.76 -2.97
C SER A 207 -25.52 -20.36 -1.62
N VAL A 208 -25.02 -20.91 -0.51
CA VAL A 208 -25.43 -20.50 0.83
C VAL A 208 -24.63 -19.27 1.24
N ASP A 209 -25.33 -18.16 1.52
CA ASP A 209 -24.74 -16.92 2.02
C ASP A 209 -23.91 -17.18 3.28
N MET A 210 -22.61 -16.91 3.17
CA MET A 210 -21.68 -17.02 4.28
C MET A 210 -21.58 -15.68 5.02
N PRO A 211 -21.61 -15.68 6.37
CA PRO A 211 -21.52 -14.45 7.13
C PRO A 211 -20.19 -13.75 6.86
N CYS A 212 -20.26 -12.46 6.57
CA CYS A 212 -19.09 -11.60 6.42
C CYS A 212 -18.48 -11.30 7.80
N ILE A 213 -17.44 -12.05 8.19
CA ILE A 213 -16.88 -11.95 9.54
C ILE A 213 -16.01 -10.70 9.73
N LEU A 214 -15.18 -10.38 8.73
CA LEU A 214 -14.43 -9.13 8.71
C LEU A 214 -15.24 -8.07 7.97
N PRO A 215 -15.39 -6.85 8.52
CA PRO A 215 -16.03 -5.75 7.81
C PRO A 215 -15.39 -5.52 6.43
N GLN A 216 -16.20 -5.25 5.40
CA GLN A 216 -15.74 -5.12 4.01
C GLN A 216 -14.61 -4.07 3.85
N HIS A 217 -14.74 -2.91 4.50
CA HIS A 217 -13.72 -1.86 4.47
C HIS A 217 -12.35 -2.33 4.98
N LEU A 218 -12.32 -3.26 5.94
CA LEU A 218 -11.10 -3.82 6.47
C LEU A 218 -10.50 -4.83 5.50
N VAL A 219 -11.34 -5.68 4.88
CA VAL A 219 -10.91 -6.60 3.82
C VAL A 219 -10.30 -5.82 2.66
N ASP A 220 -10.94 -4.74 2.23
CA ASP A 220 -10.46 -3.88 1.16
C ASP A 220 -9.18 -3.16 1.57
N HIS A 221 -9.09 -2.66 2.80
CA HIS A 221 -7.83 -2.10 3.31
C HIS A 221 -6.70 -3.13 3.28
N ILE A 222 -6.93 -4.38 3.73
CA ILE A 222 -5.94 -5.46 3.66
C ILE A 222 -5.53 -5.76 2.21
N LYS A 223 -6.48 -5.75 1.26
CA LYS A 223 -6.18 -5.91 -0.18
C LYS A 223 -5.30 -4.79 -0.71
N THR A 224 -5.53 -3.53 -0.33
CA THR A 224 -4.68 -2.41 -0.79
C THR A 224 -3.22 -2.52 -0.29
N LEU A 225 -2.99 -3.26 0.80
CA LEU A 225 -1.67 -3.52 1.34
C LEU A 225 -0.97 -4.71 0.67
N GLU A 226 -1.69 -5.50 -0.13
CA GLU A 226 -1.10 -6.55 -0.96
C GLU A 226 -0.25 -5.90 -2.05
N ARG A 227 1.08 -6.02 -1.93
CA ARG A 227 1.96 -5.66 -3.03
C ARG A 227 1.71 -6.62 -4.20
N PRO A 228 1.67 -6.16 -5.45
CA PRO A 228 1.59 -7.05 -6.60
C PRO A 228 2.86 -7.93 -6.60
N VAL A 229 2.72 -9.14 -6.06
CA VAL A 229 3.73 -10.18 -6.16
C VAL A 229 3.62 -10.70 -7.59
N ASN A 230 4.67 -10.49 -8.40
CA ASN A 230 4.78 -11.20 -9.66
C ASN A 230 4.77 -12.70 -9.35
N GLN A 231 3.65 -13.36 -9.66
CA GLN A 231 3.42 -14.78 -9.35
C GLN A 231 4.47 -15.67 -10.02
N ASP A 232 5.11 -15.20 -11.08
CA ASP A 232 6.16 -15.90 -11.82
C ASP A 232 7.50 -16.01 -11.07
N VAL A 233 7.73 -15.22 -10.00
CA VAL A 233 9.03 -15.15 -9.31
C VAL A 233 9.05 -15.94 -7.99
N THR A 234 7.89 -16.28 -7.42
CA THR A 234 7.82 -16.82 -6.04
C THR A 234 7.88 -18.33 -5.92
N MET A 235 7.88 -19.09 -7.02
CA MET A 235 7.92 -20.56 -6.96
C MET A 235 9.32 -21.17 -7.00
N SER A 236 10.38 -20.38 -7.23
CA SER A 236 11.76 -20.87 -7.29
C SER A 236 12.58 -20.69 -6.00
N GLY A 237 12.06 -20.01 -4.97
CA GLY A 237 12.84 -19.62 -3.78
C GLY A 237 12.58 -20.40 -2.48
N LEU A 238 11.80 -21.49 -2.51
CA LEU A 238 11.34 -22.17 -1.28
C LEU A 238 12.01 -23.53 -1.00
N ASN A 239 13.03 -23.92 -1.77
CA ASN A 239 13.82 -25.10 -1.46
C ASN A 239 15.26 -24.69 -1.14
N ASP A 240 15.71 -25.12 0.04
CA ASP A 240 17.06 -25.06 0.61
C ASP A 240 17.59 -23.71 1.11
N SER A 241 17.52 -23.55 2.44
CA SER A 241 18.61 -22.90 3.19
C SER A 241 18.62 -23.40 4.63
N HIS A 242 19.53 -24.35 4.85
CA HIS A 242 20.12 -24.59 6.17
C HIS A 242 20.83 -23.32 6.65
N ILE A 243 20.54 -22.98 7.91
CA ILE A 243 21.35 -22.27 8.90
C ILE A 243 22.76 -21.90 8.41
N ALA A 244 22.99 -20.60 8.20
CA ALA A 244 24.27 -19.96 8.46
C ALA A 244 23.99 -18.53 8.93
N GLU A 245 24.35 -18.26 10.18
CA GLU A 245 24.39 -16.94 10.78
C GLU A 245 25.46 -16.09 10.08
N SER A 246 25.05 -15.00 9.45
CA SER A 246 25.92 -13.86 9.17
C SER A 246 25.06 -12.60 9.24
N SER A 247 25.29 -11.85 10.32
CA SER A 247 24.58 -10.63 10.67
C SER A 247 25.46 -9.45 10.29
N ASP A 248 25.35 -8.98 9.05
CA ASP A 248 25.61 -7.59 8.73
C ASP A 248 24.28 -6.92 8.40
N SER A 249 23.93 -5.98 9.27
CA SER A 249 22.66 -5.29 9.31
C SER A 249 22.72 -4.11 8.35
N ASP A 250 22.34 -4.32 7.09
CA ASP A 250 21.89 -3.25 6.19
C ASP A 250 20.51 -2.76 6.65
N SER A 251 20.49 -1.98 7.73
CA SER A 251 19.35 -1.13 8.03
C SER A 251 19.37 0.04 7.05
N SER A 252 18.65 -0.08 5.95
CA SER A 252 18.37 1.08 5.10
C SER A 252 17.56 2.07 5.94
N ASP A 253 18.21 3.09 6.48
CA ASP A 253 17.52 4.15 7.20
C ASP A 253 16.50 4.78 6.25
N MET A 254 15.27 4.93 6.73
CA MET A 254 14.17 5.54 5.99
C MET A 254 13.97 6.94 6.57
N VAL A 255 13.98 7.97 5.72
CA VAL A 255 13.62 9.33 6.12
C VAL A 255 12.14 9.56 5.83
N THR A 256 11.42 10.02 6.84
CA THR A 256 10.07 10.56 6.69
C THR A 256 10.14 11.88 5.94
N LEU A 257 9.47 11.92 4.80
CA LEU A 257 9.30 13.09 3.97
C LEU A 257 7.86 13.57 4.13
N THR A 258 7.69 14.72 4.77
CA THR A 258 6.41 15.42 4.85
C THR A 258 6.28 16.30 3.60
N VAL A 259 5.28 16.04 2.78
CA VAL A 259 4.90 16.87 1.63
C VAL A 259 3.67 17.67 2.03
N THR A 260 3.83 18.98 2.07
CA THR A 260 2.72 19.90 2.30
C THR A 260 2.22 20.42 0.95
N THR A 261 0.91 20.60 0.84
CA THR A 261 0.28 21.27 -0.30
C THR A 261 -0.82 22.18 0.22
N THR A 262 -0.88 23.39 -0.31
CA THR A 262 -1.97 24.34 -0.05
C THR A 262 -3.00 24.30 -1.17
N LEU A 263 -4.21 24.79 -0.89
CA LEU A 263 -5.24 24.99 -1.90
C LEU A 263 -4.73 25.86 -3.06
N GLY A 264 -4.04 26.96 -2.76
CA GLY A 264 -3.48 27.86 -3.77
C GLY A 264 -2.51 27.16 -4.72
N GLU A 265 -1.59 26.35 -4.19
CA GLU A 265 -0.63 25.58 -5.00
C GLU A 265 -1.33 24.52 -5.84
N ALA A 266 -2.34 23.84 -5.29
CA ALA A 266 -3.07 22.80 -5.99
C ALA A 266 -3.90 23.39 -7.15
N LEU A 267 -4.54 24.55 -6.94
CA LEU A 267 -5.25 25.30 -7.97
C LEU A 267 -4.30 25.85 -9.04
N GLN A 268 -3.16 26.44 -8.62
CA GLN A 268 -2.14 26.94 -9.56
C GLN A 268 -1.60 25.81 -10.45
N LYS A 269 -1.33 24.64 -9.89
CA LYS A 269 -0.90 23.45 -10.65
C LYS A 269 -1.99 22.88 -11.55
N ALA A 270 -3.27 23.06 -11.18
CA ALA A 270 -4.37 22.68 -12.05
C ALA A 270 -4.41 23.59 -13.29
N GLY A 271 -3.95 24.83 -13.18
CA GLY A 271 -3.94 25.78 -14.28
C GLY A 271 -5.34 25.96 -14.87
N ASP A 272 -5.46 25.79 -16.18
CA ASP A 272 -6.73 25.86 -16.90
C ASP A 272 -7.50 24.53 -16.93
N LEU A 273 -6.95 23.44 -16.36
CA LEU A 273 -7.58 22.11 -16.40
C LEU A 273 -8.94 22.09 -15.74
N LEU A 274 -9.08 22.76 -14.60
CA LEU A 274 -10.36 22.83 -13.90
C LEU A 274 -11.36 23.65 -14.72
N GLN A 275 -10.94 24.78 -15.31
CA GLN A 275 -11.81 25.57 -16.18
C GLN A 275 -12.34 24.77 -17.37
N LYS A 276 -11.48 23.93 -17.96
CA LYS A 276 -11.83 23.02 -19.06
C LYS A 276 -12.82 21.91 -18.68
N LEU A 277 -12.93 21.54 -17.40
CA LEU A 277 -13.96 20.57 -16.95
C LEU A 277 -15.38 21.09 -17.17
N TRP A 278 -15.57 22.41 -17.14
CA TRP A 278 -16.88 23.04 -17.29
C TRP A 278 -17.11 23.63 -18.69
N ALA A 279 -16.13 23.54 -19.57
CA ALA A 279 -16.20 24.09 -20.92
C ALA A 279 -16.97 23.13 -21.85
N PRO A 280 -18.14 23.54 -22.39
CA PRO A 280 -19.00 22.66 -23.19
C PRO A 280 -18.41 22.31 -24.56
N ASP A 281 -17.47 23.13 -25.05
CA ASP A 281 -16.74 22.98 -26.31
C ASP A 281 -15.48 22.10 -26.18
N VAL A 282 -15.09 21.75 -24.95
CA VAL A 282 -13.92 20.90 -24.71
C VAL A 282 -14.32 19.43 -24.72
N ASN A 283 -13.60 18.64 -25.54
CA ASN A 283 -13.72 17.18 -25.51
C ASN A 283 -13.25 16.63 -24.16
N GLN A 284 -14.19 16.31 -23.27
CA GLN A 284 -13.88 15.84 -21.92
C GLN A 284 -13.02 14.57 -21.88
N ALA A 285 -13.11 13.70 -22.90
CA ALA A 285 -12.28 12.51 -22.98
C ALA A 285 -10.79 12.82 -23.23
N SER A 286 -10.48 13.91 -23.95
CA SER A 286 -9.09 14.30 -24.23
C SER A 286 -8.38 14.89 -23.00
N LEU A 287 -9.12 15.34 -22.00
CA LEU A 287 -8.58 15.84 -20.74
C LEU A 287 -8.03 14.73 -19.84
N LYS A 288 -8.38 13.46 -20.10
CA LYS A 288 -8.07 12.35 -19.20
C LYS A 288 -6.58 12.22 -18.82
N PRO A 289 -5.62 12.26 -19.75
CA PRO A 289 -4.20 12.14 -19.38
C PRO A 289 -3.72 13.30 -18.51
N GLN A 290 -4.23 14.51 -18.76
CA GLN A 290 -3.85 15.72 -18.03
C GLN A 290 -4.45 15.73 -16.62
N LEU A 291 -5.75 15.39 -16.52
CA LEU A 291 -6.44 15.23 -15.24
C LEU A 291 -5.86 14.09 -14.41
N GLU A 292 -5.60 12.91 -14.99
CA GLU A 292 -4.96 11.80 -14.25
C GLU A 292 -3.53 12.14 -13.80
N GLY A 293 -2.81 12.96 -14.56
CA GLY A 293 -1.50 13.48 -14.15
C GLY A 293 -1.57 14.49 -12.99
N TRP A 294 -2.66 15.25 -12.90
CA TRP A 294 -2.89 16.22 -11.84
C TRP A 294 -3.55 15.60 -10.59
N LEU A 295 -4.46 14.64 -10.77
CA LEU A 295 -5.17 13.97 -9.68
C LEU A 295 -4.19 13.26 -8.76
N SER A 296 -4.16 13.71 -7.51
CA SER A 296 -3.38 13.10 -6.44
C SER A 296 -4.10 13.30 -5.11
N GLU A 297 -3.83 12.43 -4.13
CA GLU A 297 -4.39 12.57 -2.78
C GLU A 297 -4.14 13.96 -2.19
N LEU A 298 -2.92 14.48 -2.39
CA LEU A 298 -2.51 15.82 -1.95
C LEU A 298 -3.41 16.93 -2.49
N HIS A 299 -3.63 16.94 -3.81
CA HIS A 299 -4.43 17.99 -4.44
C HIS A 299 -5.90 17.84 -4.08
N ILE A 300 -6.44 16.62 -4.13
CA ILE A 300 -7.86 16.37 -3.87
C ILE A 300 -8.23 16.77 -2.45
N ARG A 301 -7.45 16.44 -1.43
CA ARG A 301 -7.83 16.72 -0.04
C ARG A 301 -7.96 18.21 0.30
N VAL A 302 -7.22 19.08 -0.40
CA VAL A 302 -7.34 20.54 -0.23
C VAL A 302 -8.41 21.17 -1.14
N MET A 303 -8.97 20.44 -2.12
CA MET A 303 -9.96 21.01 -3.02
C MET A 303 -11.28 21.37 -2.29
N PRO A 304 -11.95 22.47 -2.68
CA PRO A 304 -13.29 22.79 -2.23
C PRO A 304 -14.29 21.70 -2.62
N ARG A 305 -15.34 21.52 -1.84
CA ARG A 305 -16.38 20.51 -2.09
C ARG A 305 -17.05 20.66 -3.46
N ALA A 306 -17.22 21.89 -3.95
CA ALA A 306 -17.77 22.15 -5.28
C ALA A 306 -16.92 21.46 -6.37
N ILE A 307 -15.61 21.73 -6.36
CA ILE A 307 -14.67 21.14 -7.33
C ILE A 307 -14.61 19.61 -7.19
N LYS A 308 -14.65 19.08 -5.96
CA LYS A 308 -14.71 17.62 -5.72
C LYS A 308 -15.96 16.99 -6.33
N SER A 309 -17.11 17.66 -6.20
CA SER A 309 -18.37 17.16 -6.74
C SER A 309 -18.32 17.08 -8.26
N ASP A 310 -17.74 18.09 -8.90
CA ASP A 310 -17.56 18.12 -10.36
C ASP A 310 -16.56 17.06 -10.83
N LEU A 311 -15.45 16.90 -10.10
CA LEU A 311 -14.46 15.85 -10.35
C LEU A 311 -15.05 14.45 -10.18
N ILE A 312 -15.97 14.23 -9.23
CA ILE A 312 -16.68 12.94 -9.07
C ILE A 312 -17.51 12.64 -10.32
N GLN A 313 -18.29 13.61 -10.81
CA GLN A 313 -19.11 13.45 -12.01
C GLN A 313 -18.24 13.14 -13.24
N TRP A 314 -17.15 13.89 -13.41
CA TRP A 314 -16.22 13.65 -14.50
C TRP A 314 -15.53 12.28 -14.37
N CYS A 315 -15.06 11.91 -13.18
CA CYS A 315 -14.39 10.63 -12.94
C CYS A 315 -15.32 9.43 -13.13
N ASP A 316 -16.62 9.57 -12.85
CA ASP A 316 -17.59 8.48 -13.06
C ASP A 316 -17.65 8.06 -14.54
N MET A 317 -17.52 9.04 -15.43
CA MET A 317 -17.50 8.82 -16.87
C MET A 317 -16.13 8.40 -17.41
N TYR A 318 -15.04 9.01 -16.94
CA TYR A 318 -13.73 8.90 -17.61
C TYR A 318 -12.61 8.23 -16.78
N SER A 319 -12.69 8.24 -15.44
CA SER A 319 -11.66 7.69 -14.55
C SER A 319 -12.22 7.17 -13.21
N LYS A 320 -12.96 6.05 -13.27
CA LYS A 320 -13.69 5.46 -12.13
C LYS A 320 -12.82 5.14 -10.91
N ASN A 321 -11.52 4.92 -11.12
CA ASN A 321 -10.56 4.61 -10.05
C ASN A 321 -10.47 5.73 -9.00
N TRP A 322 -10.77 6.97 -9.37
CA TRP A 322 -10.71 8.12 -8.45
C TRP A 322 -12.02 8.38 -7.71
N CYS A 323 -13.16 7.92 -8.21
CA CYS A 323 -14.49 8.23 -7.65
C CYS A 323 -14.58 7.88 -6.17
N GLY A 324 -14.23 6.63 -5.80
CA GLY A 324 -14.33 6.18 -4.41
C GLY A 324 -13.43 6.99 -3.47
N PHE A 325 -12.24 7.38 -3.94
CA PHE A 325 -11.34 8.20 -3.16
C PHE A 325 -11.87 9.63 -2.96
N ILE A 326 -12.29 10.31 -4.04
CA ILE A 326 -12.81 11.68 -3.96
C ILE A 326 -14.09 11.72 -3.11
N GLN A 327 -14.97 10.71 -3.23
CA GLN A 327 -16.16 10.58 -2.39
C GLN A 327 -15.81 10.42 -0.91
N SER A 328 -14.80 9.62 -0.58
CA SER A 328 -14.40 9.40 0.82
C SER A 328 -13.84 10.65 1.51
N CYS A 329 -13.40 11.65 0.74
CA CYS A 329 -12.92 12.94 1.24
C CYS A 329 -13.78 14.12 0.75
N ALA A 330 -15.04 13.89 0.33
CA ALA A 330 -15.91 14.92 -0.23
C ALA A 330 -16.19 16.09 0.73
N ASN A 331 -16.17 15.82 2.05
CA ASN A 331 -16.40 16.81 3.09
C ASN A 331 -15.10 17.36 3.72
N ASP A 332 -13.94 16.92 3.26
CA ASP A 332 -12.65 17.42 3.77
C ASP A 332 -12.33 18.76 3.12
N GLU A 333 -12.67 19.88 3.74
CA GLU A 333 -12.25 21.21 3.25
C GLU A 333 -11.12 21.74 4.13
N ARG A 334 -9.89 21.69 3.62
CA ARG A 334 -8.71 22.18 4.34
C ARG A 334 -7.90 23.09 3.43
N GLU A 335 -7.45 24.21 3.98
CA GLU A 335 -6.57 25.15 3.27
C GLU A 335 -5.20 24.54 2.97
N THR A 336 -4.73 23.65 3.86
CA THR A 336 -3.44 22.98 3.78
C THR A 336 -3.58 21.50 4.14
N TRP A 337 -2.85 20.64 3.43
CA TRP A 337 -2.73 19.21 3.72
C TRP A 337 -1.27 18.78 3.78
N GLU A 338 -0.94 17.94 4.77
CA GLU A 338 0.38 17.35 4.95
C GLU A 338 0.30 15.84 4.74
N PHE A 339 1.15 15.32 3.86
CA PHE A 339 1.27 13.90 3.56
C PHE A 339 2.67 13.41 3.89
N GLU A 340 2.77 12.46 4.80
CA GLU A 340 4.03 11.84 5.17
C GLU A 340 4.27 10.58 4.34
N THR A 341 5.43 10.50 3.69
CA THR A 341 5.90 9.29 2.99
C THR A 341 7.33 8.97 3.39
N LEU A 342 7.67 7.69 3.50
CA LEU A 342 9.05 7.26 3.79
C LEU A 342 9.85 7.13 2.49
N VAL A 343 11.10 7.61 2.49
CA VAL A 343 12.05 7.47 1.39
C VAL A 343 13.37 6.90 1.94
N PRO A 344 13.97 5.86 1.33
CA PRO A 344 15.25 5.33 1.80
C PRO A 344 16.36 6.37 1.65
N VAL A 345 17.22 6.49 2.67
CA VAL A 345 18.33 7.45 2.75
C VAL A 345 19.50 7.00 1.88
N ASP A 346 19.82 5.71 1.96
CA ASP A 346 20.94 5.10 1.27
C ASP A 346 20.47 3.93 0.43
N SER A 347 20.33 4.18 -0.87
CA SER A 347 20.37 3.12 -1.85
C SER A 347 21.61 3.37 -2.68
N GLU A 348 22.70 2.70 -2.31
CA GLU A 348 23.69 2.34 -3.32
C GLU A 348 22.92 1.66 -4.43
N LEU A 349 23.02 2.20 -5.65
CA LEU A 349 22.30 1.70 -6.82
C LEU A 349 22.93 0.36 -7.20
N HIS A 350 22.53 -0.72 -6.56
CA HIS A 350 22.85 -2.05 -7.03
C HIS A 350 21.94 -2.39 -8.20
N THR A 351 22.52 -2.93 -9.27
CA THR A 351 21.79 -3.53 -10.39
C THR A 351 20.93 -4.67 -9.85
N PRO A 352 19.59 -4.60 -9.95
CA PRO A 352 18.77 -5.74 -9.58
C PRO A 352 18.99 -6.85 -10.60
N ALA A 353 19.31 -8.05 -10.13
CA ALA A 353 19.54 -9.23 -10.98
C ALA A 353 18.33 -9.56 -11.90
N THR A 354 17.13 -9.06 -11.58
CA THR A 354 15.94 -9.13 -12.43
C THR A 354 14.97 -7.96 -12.14
N GLY A 355 14.49 -7.26 -13.18
CA GLY A 355 13.35 -6.31 -13.07
C GLY A 355 13.65 -4.84 -13.43
N GLY A 356 14.06 -4.58 -14.67
CA GLY A 356 14.43 -3.26 -15.18
C GLY A 356 13.39 -2.14 -15.03
N LEU A 357 12.10 -2.45 -15.07
CA LEU A 357 11.02 -1.45 -14.97
C LEU A 357 10.95 -0.77 -13.59
N ASN A 358 11.17 -1.51 -12.50
CA ASN A 358 11.16 -0.93 -11.15
C ASN A 358 12.41 -0.09 -10.91
N PHE A 359 13.55 -0.50 -11.45
CA PHE A 359 14.79 0.27 -11.43
C PHE A 359 14.63 1.60 -12.18
N LEU A 360 14.10 1.55 -13.41
CA LEU A 360 13.80 2.74 -14.21
C LEU A 360 12.80 3.68 -13.50
N ARG A 361 11.77 3.13 -12.84
CA ARG A 361 10.80 3.95 -12.09
C ARG A 361 11.44 4.65 -10.89
N ASN A 362 12.36 3.99 -10.20
CA ASN A 362 13.09 4.59 -9.08
C ASN A 362 14.09 5.64 -9.55
N ILE A 363 14.80 5.39 -10.65
CA ILE A 363 15.67 6.37 -11.31
C ILE A 363 14.84 7.59 -11.75
N ALA A 364 13.71 7.39 -12.43
CA ALA A 364 12.82 8.48 -12.84
C ALA A 364 12.34 9.33 -11.64
N ARG A 365 12.07 8.70 -10.49
CA ARG A 365 11.73 9.41 -9.25
C ARG A 365 12.90 10.25 -8.71
N LEU A 366 14.14 9.74 -8.79
CA LEU A 366 15.34 10.50 -8.41
C LEU A 366 15.52 11.72 -9.31
N GLY A 367 15.39 11.56 -10.64
CA GLY A 367 15.44 12.68 -11.59
C GLY A 367 14.36 13.72 -11.32
N LYS A 368 13.11 13.28 -11.07
CA LYS A 368 12.00 14.18 -10.72
C LYS A 368 12.23 14.93 -9.40
N LYS A 369 12.82 14.27 -8.40
CA LYS A 369 13.20 14.88 -7.12
C LYS A 369 14.30 15.93 -7.32
N ALA A 370 15.33 15.60 -8.09
CA ALA A 370 16.43 16.50 -8.39
C ALA A 370 15.96 17.77 -9.12
N MET A 371 15.10 17.61 -10.13
CA MET A 371 14.50 18.73 -10.86
C MET A 371 13.70 19.67 -9.96
N ARG A 372 12.94 19.13 -9.01
CA ARG A 372 12.17 19.92 -8.03
C ARG A 372 13.07 20.67 -7.05
N LEU A 373 14.20 20.08 -6.65
CA LEU A 373 15.14 20.68 -5.71
C LEU A 373 16.10 21.67 -6.37
N SER A 374 16.18 21.73 -7.69
CA SER A 374 17.12 22.59 -8.43
C SER A 374 17.06 24.07 -8.05
N GLY A 375 15.88 24.57 -7.65
CA GLY A 375 15.70 25.96 -7.21
C GLY A 375 15.88 26.20 -5.71
N SER A 376 15.61 25.21 -4.86
CA SER A 376 15.59 25.38 -3.40
C SER A 376 16.81 24.77 -2.70
N ASN A 377 17.46 23.77 -3.30
CA ASN A 377 18.64 23.10 -2.77
C ASN A 377 19.49 22.53 -3.93
N PRO A 378 20.31 23.37 -4.60
CA PRO A 378 21.03 22.99 -5.80
C PRO A 378 22.11 21.93 -5.57
N GLY A 379 22.72 21.88 -4.37
CA GLY A 379 23.72 20.87 -4.03
C GLY A 379 23.12 19.46 -3.95
N GLU A 380 21.97 19.33 -3.29
CA GLU A 380 21.24 18.06 -3.23
C GLU A 380 20.67 17.67 -4.60
N ALA A 381 20.16 18.65 -5.37
CA ALA A 381 19.73 18.44 -6.74
C ALA A 381 20.85 17.89 -7.63
N GLN A 382 22.05 18.45 -7.54
CA GLN A 382 23.22 17.99 -8.30
C GLN A 382 23.63 16.56 -7.89
N ARG A 383 23.64 16.23 -6.58
CA ARG A 383 23.92 14.88 -6.10
C ARG A 383 22.89 13.86 -6.60
N LEU A 384 21.61 14.20 -6.57
CA LEU A 384 20.53 13.34 -7.07
C LEU A 384 20.58 13.17 -8.59
N MET A 385 20.96 14.22 -9.36
CA MET A 385 21.19 14.12 -10.80
C MET A 385 22.40 13.25 -11.14
N GLY A 386 23.47 13.29 -10.33
CA GLY A 386 24.59 12.36 -10.44
C GLY A 386 24.12 10.91 -10.31
N ARG A 387 23.38 10.59 -9.25
CA ARG A 387 22.80 9.26 -9.03
C ARG A 387 21.82 8.83 -10.12
N TYR A 388 21.01 9.75 -10.64
CA TYR A 388 20.13 9.50 -11.78
C TYR A 388 20.93 9.05 -13.01
N ARG A 389 22.02 9.78 -13.32
CA ARG A 389 22.91 9.48 -14.44
C ARG A 389 23.62 8.14 -14.28
N ASP A 390 24.14 7.86 -13.09
CA ASP A 390 24.83 6.59 -12.79
C ASP A 390 23.86 5.40 -12.84
N GLY A 391 22.64 5.58 -12.36
CA GLY A 391 21.56 4.60 -12.49
C GLY A 391 21.21 4.30 -13.95
N LEU A 392 21.11 5.31 -14.81
CA LEU A 392 20.88 5.09 -16.25
C LEU A 392 22.03 4.33 -16.93
N LYS A 393 23.29 4.65 -16.59
CA LYS A 393 24.46 3.92 -17.10
C LYS A 393 24.45 2.45 -16.68
N LEU A 394 24.16 2.19 -15.41
CA LEU A 394 24.04 0.83 -14.87
C LEU A 394 22.90 0.05 -15.52
N PHE A 395 21.78 0.72 -15.82
CA PHE A 395 20.69 0.11 -16.58
C PHE A 395 21.15 -0.29 -17.98
N SER A 396 21.87 0.59 -18.68
CA SER A 396 22.38 0.33 -20.02
C SER A 396 23.31 -0.89 -20.03
N LEU A 397 24.29 -0.94 -19.14
CA LEU A 397 25.27 -2.03 -19.03
C LEU A 397 24.64 -3.41 -18.77
N HIS A 398 23.47 -3.45 -18.13
CA HIS A 398 22.83 -4.72 -17.76
C HIS A 398 21.85 -5.27 -18.81
N TYR A 399 21.43 -4.43 -19.77
CA TYR A 399 20.44 -4.77 -20.80
C TYR A 399 21.02 -4.75 -22.23
N GLU A 400 22.35 -4.80 -22.36
CA GLU A 400 23.13 -4.80 -23.61
C GLU A 400 22.85 -5.99 -24.58
N ASN A 401 22.05 -6.99 -24.22
CA ASN A 401 21.70 -8.09 -25.14
C ASN A 401 20.51 -7.82 -26.06
N ASP A 402 19.86 -6.66 -25.94
CA ASP A 402 18.81 -6.25 -26.88
C ASP A 402 19.32 -5.10 -27.75
N VAL A 403 19.76 -5.44 -28.97
CA VAL A 403 20.30 -4.51 -29.97
C VAL A 403 19.32 -3.36 -30.29
N GLN A 404 18.00 -3.57 -30.12
CA GLN A 404 17.03 -2.48 -30.25
C GLN A 404 17.05 -1.53 -29.05
N THR A 405 17.26 -2.05 -27.85
CA THR A 405 17.38 -1.25 -26.62
C THR A 405 18.71 -0.50 -26.57
N GLU A 406 19.81 -1.11 -27.01
CA GLU A 406 21.12 -0.43 -27.13
C GLU A 406 21.08 0.73 -28.13
N ASN A 407 20.46 0.55 -29.30
CA ASN A 407 20.33 1.64 -30.28
C ASN A 407 19.41 2.76 -29.79
N ARG A 408 18.33 2.43 -29.07
CA ARG A 408 17.45 3.42 -28.45
C ARG A 408 18.14 4.17 -27.31
N LEU A 409 18.93 3.47 -26.49
CA LEU A 409 19.69 4.08 -25.39
C LEU A 409 20.84 4.94 -25.91
N LYS A 410 21.62 4.49 -26.90
CA LYS A 410 22.65 5.32 -27.56
C LYS A 410 22.05 6.59 -28.18
N ARG A 411 20.83 6.50 -28.74
CA ARG A 411 20.10 7.66 -29.23
C ARG A 411 19.74 8.64 -28.10
N ILE A 412 19.17 8.13 -27.01
CA ILE A 412 18.80 8.93 -25.83
C ILE A 412 20.04 9.54 -25.17
N GLU A 413 21.12 8.77 -24.99
CA GLU A 413 22.39 9.26 -24.41
C GLU A 413 23.02 10.33 -25.30
N GLY A 414 23.03 10.13 -26.62
CA GLY A 414 23.51 11.14 -27.57
C GLY A 414 22.65 12.41 -27.61
N GLU A 415 21.35 12.30 -27.33
CA GLU A 415 20.43 13.44 -27.25
C GLU A 415 20.57 14.18 -25.91
N VAL A 416 20.66 13.45 -24.79
CA VAL A 416 20.90 14.01 -23.45
C VAL A 416 22.28 14.68 -23.39
N ALA A 417 23.31 14.09 -23.98
CA ALA A 417 24.64 14.70 -24.06
C ALA A 417 24.61 15.98 -24.90
N ARG A 418 23.87 16.02 -26.01
CA ARG A 418 23.70 17.25 -26.80
C ARG A 418 22.96 18.34 -26.03
N ILE A 419 21.87 18.00 -25.35
CA ILE A 419 21.13 18.95 -24.51
C ILE A 419 21.99 19.45 -23.35
N ALA A 420 22.73 18.55 -22.68
CA ALA A 420 23.59 18.91 -21.57
C ALA A 420 24.73 19.83 -22.04
N THR A 421 25.40 19.52 -23.14
CA THR A 421 26.45 20.36 -23.73
C THR A 421 25.89 21.70 -24.18
N ALA A 422 24.71 21.76 -24.80
CA ALA A 422 24.10 23.02 -25.21
C ALA A 422 23.72 23.88 -23.99
N VAL A 423 23.13 23.28 -22.95
CA VAL A 423 22.83 23.96 -21.69
C VAL A 423 24.12 24.44 -21.01
N GLU A 424 25.17 23.64 -21.00
CA GLU A 424 26.46 23.98 -20.39
C GLU A 424 27.19 25.07 -21.20
N GLN A 425 27.12 25.05 -22.53
CA GLN A 425 27.63 26.12 -23.41
C GLN A 425 26.85 27.43 -23.22
N ILE A 426 25.52 27.38 -23.08
CA ILE A 426 24.72 28.57 -22.80
C ILE A 426 25.00 29.10 -21.38
N THR A 427 25.20 28.21 -20.41
CA THR A 427 25.48 28.62 -19.03
C THR A 427 26.92 29.13 -18.84
N ALA A 428 27.88 28.61 -19.62
CA ALA A 428 29.31 28.95 -19.51
C ALA A 428 29.76 30.07 -20.47
N SER A 429 29.10 30.24 -21.62
CA SER A 429 29.41 31.35 -22.52
C SER A 429 28.68 32.60 -22.02
N ARG A 430 29.39 33.72 -21.90
CA ARG A 430 28.78 35.05 -21.66
C ARG A 430 27.96 35.56 -22.85
N HIS A 431 27.67 34.70 -23.82
CA HIS A 431 26.94 35.03 -25.03
C HIS A 431 25.72 34.12 -25.12
N ASN A 432 24.68 34.49 -24.38
CA ASN A 432 23.32 33.98 -24.53
C ASN A 432 22.74 34.51 -25.85
N SER A 433 23.29 34.08 -26.99
CA SER A 433 22.78 34.52 -28.27
C SER A 433 21.37 33.96 -28.44
N LYS A 434 20.46 34.76 -29.01
CA LYS A 434 19.09 34.34 -29.31
C LYS A 434 19.06 33.00 -30.06
N ALA A 435 19.97 32.81 -31.00
CA ALA A 435 20.07 31.60 -31.81
C ALA A 435 20.25 30.33 -30.97
N ASP A 436 21.09 30.38 -29.94
CA ASP A 436 21.36 29.20 -29.08
C ASP A 436 20.14 28.85 -28.23
N ILE A 437 19.42 29.86 -27.74
CA ILE A 437 18.19 29.68 -26.98
C ILE A 437 17.08 29.13 -27.88
N GLU A 438 16.93 29.64 -29.11
CA GLU A 438 15.97 29.13 -30.09
C GLU A 438 16.26 27.67 -30.47
N GLU A 439 17.54 27.30 -30.60
CA GLU A 439 17.94 25.92 -30.90
C GLU A 439 17.57 24.97 -29.76
N VAL A 440 17.94 25.28 -28.52
CA VAL A 440 17.60 24.45 -27.35
C VAL A 440 16.10 24.35 -27.14
N TRP A 441 15.39 25.46 -27.33
CA TRP A 441 13.93 25.52 -27.27
C TRP A 441 13.28 24.59 -28.29
N SER A 442 13.70 24.69 -29.56
CA SER A 442 13.18 23.85 -30.65
C SER A 442 13.49 22.38 -30.41
N LEU A 443 14.69 22.07 -29.93
CA LEU A 443 15.13 20.70 -29.66
C LEU A 443 14.34 20.08 -28.49
N CYS A 444 14.08 20.84 -27.43
CA CYS A 444 13.20 20.39 -26.34
C CYS A 444 11.77 20.16 -26.82
N PHE A 445 11.20 21.08 -27.60
CA PHE A 445 9.84 20.95 -28.09
C PHE A 445 9.66 19.75 -29.02
N GLN A 446 10.56 19.58 -30.00
CA GLN A 446 10.51 18.46 -30.95
C GLN A 446 10.65 17.09 -30.26
N GLN A 447 11.46 17.00 -29.21
CA GLN A 447 11.77 15.71 -28.57
C GLN A 447 10.85 15.36 -27.41
N LEU A 448 10.39 16.36 -26.65
CA LEU A 448 9.59 16.14 -25.43
C LEU A 448 8.10 16.48 -25.63
N GLY A 449 7.74 17.10 -26.76
CA GLY A 449 6.40 17.63 -26.99
C GLY A 449 6.04 18.82 -26.08
N ASN A 450 6.99 19.29 -25.27
CA ASN A 450 6.88 20.48 -24.44
C ASN A 450 8.27 21.08 -24.17
N VAL A 451 8.31 22.36 -23.79
CA VAL A 451 9.55 23.03 -23.37
C VAL A 451 9.63 23.01 -21.84
N PRO A 452 10.70 22.49 -21.22
CA PRO A 452 10.86 22.49 -19.77
C PRO A 452 10.95 23.91 -19.17
N ASP A 453 10.47 24.09 -17.93
CA ASP A 453 10.45 25.40 -17.24
C ASP A 453 11.83 26.02 -17.02
N CYS A 454 12.90 25.22 -16.99
CA CYS A 454 14.26 25.75 -16.94
C CYS A 454 14.64 26.46 -18.25
N VAL A 455 14.25 25.91 -19.40
CA VAL A 455 14.48 26.53 -20.71
C VAL A 455 13.58 27.75 -20.89
N ARG A 456 12.32 27.70 -20.39
CA ARG A 456 11.45 28.89 -20.35
C ARG A 456 12.02 30.04 -19.55
N ARG A 457 12.55 29.75 -18.35
CA ARG A 457 13.19 30.77 -17.51
C ARG A 457 14.47 31.31 -18.14
N LEU A 458 15.23 30.45 -18.82
CA LEU A 458 16.43 30.85 -19.54
C LEU A 458 16.10 31.79 -20.71
N ALA A 459 15.08 31.46 -21.50
CA ALA A 459 14.59 32.32 -22.57
C ALA A 459 14.04 33.64 -22.02
N GLY A 460 13.18 33.61 -21.00
CA GLY A 460 12.61 34.81 -20.39
C GLY A 460 13.65 35.72 -19.71
N ALA A 461 14.82 35.20 -19.35
CA ALA A 461 15.91 35.98 -18.79
C ALA A 461 16.81 36.65 -19.85
N ASN A 462 16.73 36.20 -21.12
CA ASN A 462 17.71 36.57 -22.16
C ASN A 462 17.10 37.07 -23.47
N LEU A 463 15.81 36.90 -23.68
CA LEU A 463 15.07 37.34 -24.86
C LEU A 463 14.13 38.49 -24.50
N THR A 464 13.83 39.36 -25.46
CA THR A 464 12.79 40.37 -25.24
C THR A 464 11.39 39.73 -25.20
N PRO A 465 10.38 40.39 -24.62
CA PRO A 465 9.02 39.87 -24.61
C PRO A 465 8.47 39.51 -26.00
N GLU A 466 8.83 40.29 -27.02
CA GLU A 466 8.43 40.06 -28.41
C GLU A 466 9.07 38.77 -28.98
N GLU A 467 10.35 38.54 -28.68
CA GLU A 467 11.08 37.34 -29.12
C GLU A 467 10.60 36.09 -28.39
N MET A 468 10.25 36.23 -27.10
CA MET A 468 9.64 35.19 -26.31
C MET A 468 8.26 34.79 -26.87
N GLN A 469 7.45 35.79 -27.24
CA GLN A 469 6.13 35.57 -27.84
C GLN A 469 6.25 34.93 -29.23
N GLU A 470 7.27 35.30 -30.02
CA GLU A 470 7.57 34.66 -31.30
C GLU A 470 7.95 33.18 -31.13
N LEU A 471 8.78 32.86 -30.13
CA LEU A 471 9.18 31.49 -29.80
C LEU A 471 8.03 30.59 -29.33
N GLU A 472 7.08 31.16 -28.59
CA GLU A 472 5.87 30.46 -28.15
C GLU A 472 4.88 30.29 -29.31
N ALA A 473 4.73 31.29 -30.18
CA ALA A 473 3.84 31.22 -31.35
C ALA A 473 4.29 30.14 -32.36
N ARG A 474 5.60 29.93 -32.51
CA ARG A 474 6.17 28.84 -33.35
C ARG A 474 5.81 27.43 -32.85
N GLN A 475 5.29 27.26 -31.63
CA GLN A 475 4.82 25.97 -31.10
C GLN A 475 3.38 25.62 -31.49
N MET A 476 2.60 26.60 -31.94
CA MET A 476 1.18 26.42 -32.26
C MET A 476 0.92 26.08 -33.74
N VAL A 477 1.98 25.99 -34.55
CA VAL A 477 1.97 25.57 -35.96
C VAL A 477 2.54 24.16 -36.04
#